data_AF-A0A958FWB4-F1
#
_entry.id   AF-A0A958FWB4-F1
#
_cell.length_a   1.000
_cell.length_b   1.000
_cell.length_c   1.000
_cell.angle_alpha   90.00
_cell.angle_beta   90.00
_cell.angle_gamma   90.00
#
_symmetry.space_group_name_H-M   'P 1'
#
loop_
_entity.id
_entity.type
_entity.pdbx_description
1 polymer ?
#
loop_
_entity_poly.entity_id
_entity_poly.type
_entity_poly.pdbx_seq_one_letter_code
_entity_poly.pdbx_strand_id
1 'polypeptide(L)'
;MSRLPKVLLNGHVVFLSFSVEEGFPFPPNDLMNTILESALARAQHLYPVKVSHHLFETTHAHMILVVENPNHIKHFVRAVKTESAHAVNRLLGRKKRTIWCEGYDSPTVLTVEDMIEKIAYIYTNPSKDGLEDSIERFPGLSSWKAFLRGERIRTCPRIRRNEYAPLKSTRLTIEESKELAKNYRDSSKSSHDFHLDFDLWMSAFDIHDPEEKQRINQRIVERVKELEGEYRKERKEKGLRVKGAKNLMLTPLDTPYVPKRTGRKMWCICRDIELRKAFISAVKALVQKGKEVYERWHAGDFSVPYPLGLFPPSMPKLGEHIGALA
;
A
#
# COMPACT_ATOMS: atom_id res chain seq x y z
N MET A 1 -8.36 18.95 11.52
CA MET A 1 -7.51 19.29 10.35
C MET A 1 -8.25 18.90 9.08
N SER A 2 -8.44 19.82 8.14
CA SER A 2 -9.01 19.51 6.83
C SER A 2 -8.09 18.50 6.13
N ARG A 3 -8.66 17.37 5.71
CA ARG A 3 -7.91 16.37 4.94
C ARG A 3 -7.68 16.95 3.55
N LEU A 4 -6.43 16.93 3.06
CA LEU A 4 -6.17 17.23 1.65
C LEU A 4 -7.04 16.30 0.79
N PRO A 5 -7.82 16.83 -0.16
CA PRO A 5 -8.59 16.01 -1.08
C PRO A 5 -7.68 15.02 -1.80
N LYS A 6 -8.11 13.75 -1.89
CA LYS A 6 -7.42 12.75 -2.70
C LYS A 6 -7.65 13.05 -4.16
N VAL A 7 -6.56 13.09 -4.92
CA VAL A 7 -6.57 13.24 -6.37
C VAL A 7 -5.86 12.03 -6.96
N LEU A 8 -6.55 11.31 -7.83
CA LEU A 8 -6.03 10.14 -8.53
C LEU A 8 -6.34 10.33 -10.01
N LEU A 9 -5.32 10.67 -10.78
CA LEU A 9 -5.45 10.95 -12.21
C LEU A 9 -5.16 9.66 -13.00
N ASN A 10 -5.98 9.38 -14.02
CA ASN A 10 -5.74 8.24 -14.90
C ASN A 10 -4.38 8.37 -15.62
N GLY A 11 -3.68 7.26 -15.80
CA GLY A 11 -2.35 7.22 -16.42
C GLY A 11 -1.21 7.60 -15.48
N HIS A 12 -1.49 8.16 -14.31
CA HIS A 12 -0.46 8.53 -13.34
C HIS A 12 -0.06 7.34 -12.47
N VAL A 13 1.14 7.44 -11.90
CA VAL A 13 1.64 6.48 -10.91
C VAL A 13 1.62 7.09 -9.52
N VAL A 14 1.20 6.31 -8.53
CA VAL A 14 1.12 6.74 -7.13
C VAL A 14 1.99 5.88 -6.22
N PHE A 15 2.66 6.55 -5.29
CA PHE A 15 3.29 5.90 -4.14
C PHE A 15 2.27 5.82 -3.03
N LEU A 16 1.80 4.61 -2.72
CA LEU A 16 0.76 4.36 -1.76
C LEU A 16 1.33 3.84 -0.44
N SER A 17 0.89 4.42 0.68
CA SER A 17 1.25 3.93 2.00
C SER A 17 0.08 3.95 2.99
N PHE A 18 0.06 2.98 3.90
CA PHE A 18 -0.87 2.94 5.03
C PHE A 18 -0.24 2.20 6.20
N SER A 19 -0.67 2.56 7.41
CA SER A 19 -0.09 2.05 8.65
C SER A 19 -1.16 1.51 9.60
N VAL A 20 -0.72 0.65 10.51
CA VAL A 20 -1.52 0.10 11.60
C VAL A 20 -1.91 1.21 12.57
N GLU A 21 -3.01 1.01 13.27
CA GLU A 21 -3.38 1.90 14.36
C GLU A 21 -2.43 1.72 15.55
N GLU A 22 -2.20 0.48 15.94
CA GLU A 22 -1.38 0.10 17.09
C GLU A 22 -0.91 -1.36 16.96
N GLY A 23 0.07 -1.70 17.77
CA GLY A 23 0.61 -3.05 17.90
C GLY A 23 1.45 -3.51 16.71
N PHE A 24 1.86 -4.77 16.77
CA PHE A 24 2.57 -5.49 15.71
C PHE A 24 1.71 -6.64 15.13
N PRO A 25 0.60 -6.32 14.44
CA PRO A 25 -0.35 -7.32 13.96
C PRO A 25 0.18 -8.19 12.82
N PHE A 26 1.27 -7.80 12.14
CA PHE A 26 1.81 -8.50 10.97
C PHE A 26 3.29 -8.88 11.14
N PRO A 27 3.67 -9.70 12.14
CA PRO A 27 5.04 -10.23 12.18
C PRO A 27 5.37 -10.92 10.85
N PRO A 28 6.55 -10.70 10.26
CA PRO A 28 6.88 -11.18 8.91
C PRO A 28 7.24 -12.66 8.91
N ASN A 29 6.28 -13.52 9.25
CA ASN A 29 6.37 -14.97 9.22
C ASN A 29 5.45 -15.59 8.15
N ASP A 30 5.59 -16.89 7.92
CA ASP A 30 4.89 -17.58 6.83
C ASP A 30 3.35 -17.46 6.92
N LEU A 31 2.80 -17.47 8.14
CA LEU A 31 1.36 -17.32 8.35
C LEU A 31 0.88 -15.93 7.92
N MET A 32 1.51 -14.86 8.41
CA MET A 32 1.11 -13.50 8.07
C MET A 32 1.36 -13.18 6.60
N ASN A 33 2.46 -13.65 6.03
CA ASN A 33 2.75 -13.49 4.60
C ASN A 33 1.65 -14.14 3.76
N THR A 34 1.24 -15.36 4.08
CA THR A 34 0.17 -16.07 3.35
C THR A 34 -1.18 -15.35 3.47
N ILE A 35 -1.49 -14.77 4.63
CA ILE A 35 -2.72 -13.97 4.83
C ILE A 35 -2.69 -12.68 4.01
N LEU A 36 -1.56 -11.98 4.01
CA LEU A 36 -1.38 -10.75 3.24
C LEU A 36 -1.43 -11.04 1.74
N GLU A 37 -0.80 -12.12 1.26
CA GLU A 37 -0.89 -12.60 -0.13
C GLU A 37 -2.35 -12.89 -0.53
N SER A 38 -3.07 -13.64 0.31
CA SER A 38 -4.49 -13.93 0.08
C SER A 38 -5.32 -12.65 -0.02
N ALA A 39 -5.07 -11.68 0.88
CA ALA A 39 -5.76 -10.40 0.89
C ALA A 39 -5.44 -9.55 -0.36
N LEU A 40 -4.18 -9.52 -0.80
CA LEU A 40 -3.75 -8.81 -2.02
C LEU A 40 -4.38 -9.40 -3.27
N ALA A 41 -4.24 -10.71 -3.46
CA ALA A 41 -4.77 -11.41 -4.64
C ALA A 41 -6.28 -11.26 -4.74
N ARG A 42 -7.00 -11.43 -3.61
CA ARG A 42 -8.45 -11.21 -3.57
C ARG A 42 -8.83 -9.76 -3.86
N ALA A 43 -8.10 -8.80 -3.29
CA ALA A 43 -8.37 -7.39 -3.53
C ALA A 43 -8.16 -7.01 -5.00
N GLN A 44 -7.09 -7.51 -5.62
CA GLN A 44 -6.81 -7.28 -7.05
C GLN A 44 -7.82 -7.97 -7.95
N HIS A 45 -8.27 -9.18 -7.60
CA HIS A 45 -9.34 -9.87 -8.33
C HIS A 45 -10.66 -9.09 -8.32
N LEU A 46 -11.03 -8.48 -7.19
CA LEU A 46 -12.25 -7.66 -7.08
C LEU A 46 -12.10 -6.27 -7.73
N TYR A 47 -10.90 -5.71 -7.67
CA TYR A 47 -10.58 -4.37 -8.12
C TYR A 47 -9.25 -4.46 -8.88
N PRO A 48 -9.27 -4.62 -10.22
CA PRO A 48 -8.09 -4.91 -11.04
C PRO A 48 -7.18 -3.70 -11.10
N VAL A 49 -6.40 -3.51 -10.04
CA VAL A 49 -5.39 -2.47 -9.89
C VAL A 49 -4.06 -3.01 -10.40
N LYS A 50 -3.35 -2.16 -11.14
CA LYS A 50 -2.00 -2.42 -11.62
C LYS A 50 -0.98 -2.17 -10.50
N VAL A 51 -0.47 -3.26 -9.92
CA VAL A 51 0.52 -3.23 -8.85
C VAL A 51 1.90 -3.44 -9.47
N SER A 52 2.83 -2.51 -9.28
CA SER A 52 4.21 -2.67 -9.76
C SER A 52 5.12 -3.18 -8.65
N HIS A 53 5.15 -2.51 -7.50
CA HIS A 53 6.03 -2.86 -6.39
C HIS A 53 5.27 -2.81 -5.08
N HIS A 54 5.60 -3.69 -4.12
CA HIS A 54 5.06 -3.62 -2.77
C HIS A 54 6.01 -4.20 -1.73
N LEU A 55 5.89 -3.70 -0.50
CA LEU A 55 6.50 -4.29 0.69
C LEU A 55 5.58 -4.08 1.89
N PHE A 56 5.41 -5.14 2.68
CA PHE A 56 4.72 -5.11 3.96
C PHE A 56 5.73 -5.29 5.08
N GLU A 57 5.74 -4.33 5.99
CA GLU A 57 6.33 -4.47 7.30
C GLU A 57 5.26 -4.79 8.34
N THR A 58 5.70 -4.95 9.59
CA THR A 58 4.82 -5.27 10.70
C THR A 58 3.79 -4.19 11.01
N THR A 59 4.12 -2.94 10.71
CA THR A 59 3.33 -1.77 11.11
C THR A 59 2.77 -0.99 9.94
N HIS A 60 3.22 -1.23 8.72
CA HIS A 60 2.81 -0.45 7.57
C HIS A 60 3.17 -1.15 6.26
N ALA A 61 2.59 -0.66 5.17
CA ALA A 61 2.86 -1.14 3.83
C ALA A 61 3.13 0.03 2.90
N HIS A 62 3.98 -0.22 1.89
CA HIS A 62 4.23 0.69 0.79
C HIS A 62 4.01 -0.02 -0.55
N MET A 63 3.49 0.70 -1.54
CA MET A 63 3.21 0.18 -2.87
C MET A 63 3.42 1.22 -3.97
N ILE A 64 3.78 0.77 -5.16
CA ILE A 64 3.68 1.53 -6.41
C ILE A 64 2.51 0.99 -7.22
N LEU A 65 1.55 1.86 -7.53
CA LEU A 65 0.36 1.51 -8.30
C LEU A 65 0.22 2.43 -9.52
N VAL A 66 -0.15 1.86 -10.66
CA VAL A 66 -0.54 2.62 -11.85
C VAL A 66 -2.06 2.83 -11.83
N VAL A 67 -2.48 4.08 -12.00
CA VAL A 67 -3.89 4.45 -11.91
C VAL A 67 -4.56 4.29 -13.27
N GLU A 68 -5.22 3.16 -13.48
CA GLU A 68 -6.15 2.99 -14.61
C GLU A 68 -7.56 3.48 -14.22
N ASN A 69 -8.11 2.93 -13.15
CA ASN A 69 -9.38 3.36 -12.59
C ASN A 69 -9.19 3.90 -11.15
N PRO A 70 -9.34 5.23 -10.93
CA PRO A 70 -9.25 5.84 -9.61
C PRO A 70 -10.12 5.18 -8.54
N ASN A 71 -11.32 4.71 -8.90
CA ASN A 71 -12.24 4.05 -7.97
C ASN A 71 -11.67 2.70 -7.50
N HIS A 72 -11.03 1.94 -8.40
CA HIS A 72 -10.44 0.65 -8.03
C HIS A 72 -9.36 0.81 -6.97
N ILE A 73 -8.53 1.87 -6.99
CA ILE A 73 -7.48 2.08 -5.98
C ILE A 73 -8.07 2.17 -4.56
N LYS A 74 -9.11 3.00 -4.38
CA LYS A 74 -9.77 3.16 -3.07
C LYS A 74 -10.36 1.84 -2.57
N HIS A 75 -11.02 1.11 -3.47
CA HIS A 75 -11.68 -0.14 -3.13
C HIS A 75 -10.69 -1.30 -2.90
N PHE A 76 -9.61 -1.36 -3.67
CA PHE A 76 -8.49 -2.28 -3.49
C PHE A 76 -7.87 -2.12 -2.10
N VAL A 77 -7.47 -0.90 -1.73
CA VAL A 77 -6.87 -0.62 -0.41
C VAL A 77 -7.85 -0.97 0.71
N ARG A 78 -9.14 -0.63 0.54
CA ARG A 78 -10.18 -1.02 1.50
C ARG A 78 -10.25 -2.53 1.65
N ALA A 79 -10.24 -3.29 0.56
CA ALA A 79 -10.31 -4.75 0.57
C ALA A 79 -9.09 -5.37 1.26
N VAL A 80 -7.86 -4.96 0.89
CA VAL A 80 -6.61 -5.43 1.52
C VAL A 80 -6.67 -5.22 3.03
N LYS A 81 -7.02 -4.01 3.47
CA LYS A 81 -7.09 -3.67 4.89
C LYS A 81 -8.20 -4.42 5.62
N THR A 82 -9.34 -4.61 4.97
CA THR A 82 -10.49 -5.31 5.56
C THR A 82 -10.20 -6.79 5.75
N GLU A 83 -9.71 -7.49 4.72
CA GLU A 83 -9.44 -8.93 4.81
C GLU A 83 -8.32 -9.23 5.80
N SER A 84 -7.21 -8.49 5.73
CA SER A 84 -6.08 -8.67 6.67
C SER A 84 -6.48 -8.36 8.12
N ALA A 85 -7.27 -7.30 8.36
CA ALA A 85 -7.73 -6.98 9.71
C ALA A 85 -8.71 -8.03 10.26
N HIS A 86 -9.59 -8.57 9.42
CA HIS A 86 -10.47 -9.65 9.85
C HIS A 86 -9.69 -10.92 10.18
N ALA A 87 -8.70 -11.28 9.36
CA ALA A 87 -7.84 -12.42 9.62
C ALA A 87 -7.11 -12.29 10.97
N VAL A 88 -6.41 -11.17 11.19
CA VAL A 88 -5.71 -10.91 12.47
C VAL A 88 -6.66 -10.93 13.66
N ASN A 89 -7.83 -10.28 13.56
CA ASN A 89 -8.79 -10.28 14.66
C ASN A 89 -9.31 -11.69 14.99
N ARG A 90 -9.61 -12.51 13.97
CA ARG A 90 -10.06 -13.89 14.16
C ARG A 90 -8.99 -14.76 14.79
N LEU A 91 -7.75 -14.66 14.32
CA LEU A 91 -6.59 -15.36 14.90
C LEU A 91 -6.37 -14.97 16.37
N LEU A 92 -6.61 -13.72 16.73
CA LEU A 92 -6.49 -13.23 18.11
C LEU A 92 -7.76 -13.44 18.96
N GLY A 93 -8.77 -14.15 18.45
CA GLY A 93 -10.05 -14.37 19.15
C GLY A 93 -10.87 -13.10 19.38
N ARG A 94 -10.57 -12.00 18.68
CA ARG A 94 -11.24 -10.69 18.83
C ARG A 94 -12.47 -10.62 17.92
N LYS A 95 -13.60 -10.17 18.47
CA LYS A 95 -14.83 -9.94 17.68
C LYS A 95 -14.69 -8.74 16.74
N LYS A 96 -14.15 -7.62 17.23
CA LYS A 96 -13.93 -6.38 16.47
C LYS A 96 -12.83 -5.55 17.14
N ARG A 97 -11.76 -5.24 16.41
CA ARG A 97 -10.77 -4.21 16.75
C ARG A 97 -10.25 -3.60 15.46
N THR A 98 -10.02 -2.29 15.49
CA THR A 98 -9.38 -1.61 14.37
C THR A 98 -7.91 -2.02 14.33
N ILE A 99 -7.43 -2.41 13.15
CA ILE A 99 -6.02 -2.81 12.92
C ILE A 99 -5.29 -1.74 12.13
N TRP A 100 -5.94 -1.17 11.13
CA TRP A 100 -5.36 -0.17 10.24
C TRP A 100 -5.93 1.22 10.51
N CYS A 101 -5.08 2.25 10.41
CA CYS A 101 -5.52 3.64 10.43
C CYS A 101 -6.59 3.92 9.37
N GLU A 102 -7.43 4.93 9.57
CA GLU A 102 -8.37 5.37 8.54
C GLU A 102 -7.64 5.96 7.32
N GLY A 103 -8.09 5.63 6.11
CA GLY A 103 -7.51 6.14 4.87
C GLY A 103 -6.15 5.52 4.50
N TYR A 104 -5.42 6.22 3.65
CA TYR A 104 -4.06 5.91 3.15
C TYR A 104 -3.48 7.18 2.54
N ASP A 105 -2.17 7.23 2.33
CA ASP A 105 -1.51 8.27 1.53
C ASP A 105 -1.21 7.74 0.13
N SER A 106 -1.31 8.60 -0.88
CA SER A 106 -1.16 8.23 -2.28
C SER A 106 -0.68 9.40 -3.15
N PRO A 107 0.44 10.07 -2.82
CA PRO A 107 1.00 11.10 -3.69
C PRO A 107 1.35 10.54 -5.07
N THR A 108 1.09 11.33 -6.10
CA THR A 108 1.56 11.08 -7.47
C THR A 108 3.06 11.27 -7.56
N VAL A 109 3.77 10.35 -8.21
CA VAL A 109 5.20 10.52 -8.51
C VAL A 109 5.33 11.19 -9.88
N LEU A 110 6.07 12.30 -9.97
CA LEU A 110 6.07 13.14 -11.18
C LEU A 110 7.27 12.93 -12.11
N THR A 111 8.32 12.24 -11.66
CA THR A 111 9.53 12.02 -12.47
C THR A 111 10.02 10.58 -12.34
N VAL A 112 10.74 10.11 -13.37
CA VAL A 112 11.39 8.80 -13.39
C VAL A 112 12.40 8.68 -12.25
N GLU A 113 13.19 9.72 -12.01
CA GLU A 113 14.20 9.75 -10.96
C GLU A 113 13.56 9.64 -9.57
N ASP A 114 12.45 10.35 -9.33
CA ASP A 114 11.71 10.21 -8.07
C ASP A 114 11.04 8.84 -7.94
N MET A 115 10.68 8.19 -9.05
CA MET A 115 10.16 6.83 -9.04
C MET A 115 11.24 5.82 -8.63
N ILE A 116 12.43 5.90 -9.22
CA ILE A 116 13.57 5.04 -8.86
C ILE A 116 13.87 5.16 -7.37
N GLU A 117 13.97 6.39 -6.85
CA GLU A 117 14.18 6.63 -5.42
C GLU A 117 13.04 6.06 -4.55
N LYS A 118 11.79 6.12 -5.01
CA LYS A 118 10.66 5.56 -4.25
C LYS A 118 10.62 4.04 -4.28
N ILE A 119 10.94 3.40 -5.40
CA ILE A 119 11.03 1.94 -5.46
C ILE A 119 12.20 1.46 -4.58
N ALA A 120 13.35 2.14 -4.67
CA ALA A 120 14.50 1.83 -3.81
C ALA A 120 14.17 2.05 -2.32
N TYR A 121 13.45 3.13 -1.99
CA TYR A 121 12.93 3.37 -0.65
C TYR A 121 12.03 2.23 -0.14
N ILE A 122 11.10 1.72 -0.96
CA ILE A 122 10.23 0.60 -0.57
C ILE A 122 11.05 -0.60 -0.13
N TYR A 123 12.01 -1.01 -0.95
CA TYR A 123 12.79 -2.21 -0.71
C TYR A 123 13.83 -2.04 0.39
N THR A 124 14.31 -0.83 0.64
CA THR A 124 15.30 -0.56 1.68
C THR A 124 14.68 -0.18 3.02
N ASN A 125 13.35 -0.07 3.10
CA ASN A 125 12.65 0.31 4.33
C ASN A 125 12.97 -0.64 5.52
N PRO A 126 13.05 -1.98 5.35
CA PRO A 126 13.47 -2.86 6.44
C PRO A 126 14.88 -2.58 6.97
N SER A 127 15.79 -2.13 6.09
CA SER A 127 17.15 -1.73 6.48
C SER A 127 17.13 -0.39 7.20
N LYS A 128 16.47 0.60 6.62
CA LYS A 128 16.26 1.92 7.23
C LYS A 128 15.69 1.82 8.65
N ASP A 129 14.69 0.96 8.85
CA ASP A 129 13.99 0.81 10.13
C ASP A 129 14.71 -0.17 11.09
N GLY A 130 15.92 -0.64 10.74
CA GLY A 130 16.74 -1.51 11.59
C GLY A 130 16.16 -2.91 11.80
N LEU A 131 15.28 -3.37 10.91
CA LEU A 131 14.66 -4.69 11.00
C LEU A 131 15.62 -5.78 10.49
N GLU A 132 16.26 -5.55 9.34
CA GLU A 132 17.21 -6.48 8.72
C GLU A 132 18.29 -5.70 7.96
N ASP A 133 19.45 -6.29 7.71
CA ASP A 133 20.54 -5.56 7.04
C ASP A 133 20.29 -5.35 5.54
N SER A 134 19.63 -6.30 4.89
CA SER A 134 19.26 -6.25 3.46
C SER A 134 17.87 -6.82 3.17
N ILE A 135 17.27 -6.35 2.08
CA ILE A 135 15.97 -6.82 1.58
C ILE A 135 15.99 -8.31 1.19
N GLU A 136 17.15 -8.85 0.82
CA GLU A 136 17.31 -10.28 0.50
C GLU A 136 17.07 -11.18 1.72
N ARG A 137 17.38 -10.66 2.91
CA ARG A 137 17.24 -11.37 4.19
C ARG A 137 15.92 -11.08 4.89
N PHE A 138 15.20 -10.03 4.48
CA PHE A 138 13.94 -9.65 5.08
C PHE A 138 12.87 -10.74 4.84
N PRO A 139 12.25 -11.31 5.89
CA PRO A 139 11.33 -12.43 5.73
C PRO A 139 9.89 -12.00 5.40
N GLY A 140 9.60 -10.69 5.39
CA GLY A 140 8.24 -10.18 5.17
C GLY A 140 7.84 -10.19 3.70
N LEU A 141 6.52 -10.09 3.47
CA LEU A 141 5.96 -10.05 2.13
C LEU A 141 6.48 -8.84 1.33
N SER A 142 7.23 -9.13 0.27
CA SER A 142 7.85 -8.15 -0.61
C SER A 142 7.85 -8.66 -2.06
N SER A 143 7.68 -7.75 -3.00
CA SER A 143 7.81 -8.05 -4.43
C SER A 143 9.26 -8.14 -4.91
N TRP A 144 10.27 -7.91 -4.05
CA TRP A 144 11.69 -7.82 -4.45
C TRP A 144 12.19 -9.06 -5.19
N LYS A 145 11.96 -10.26 -4.64
CA LYS A 145 12.42 -11.52 -5.27
C LYS A 145 11.74 -11.77 -6.62
N ALA A 146 10.45 -11.43 -6.70
CA ALA A 146 9.67 -11.55 -7.93
C ALA A 146 10.18 -10.56 -8.99
N PHE A 147 10.50 -9.33 -8.58
CA PHE A 147 11.09 -8.30 -9.44
C PHE A 147 12.43 -8.76 -10.04
N LEU A 148 13.36 -9.25 -9.20
CA LEU A 148 14.66 -9.74 -9.68
C LEU A 148 14.56 -10.91 -10.66
N ARG A 149 13.52 -11.74 -10.53
CA ARG A 149 13.32 -12.94 -11.38
C ARG A 149 12.38 -12.68 -12.56
N GLY A 150 11.75 -11.51 -12.64
CA GLY A 150 10.69 -11.24 -13.60
C GLY A 150 9.41 -12.09 -13.39
N GLU A 151 9.17 -12.60 -12.17
CA GLU A 151 7.96 -13.36 -11.83
C GLU A 151 6.76 -12.41 -11.72
N ARG A 152 5.89 -12.38 -12.75
CA ARG A 152 4.76 -11.45 -12.81
C ARG A 152 3.45 -11.98 -12.25
N ILE A 153 3.33 -13.28 -12.01
CA ILE A 153 2.09 -13.90 -11.56
C ILE A 153 2.39 -14.80 -10.37
N ARG A 154 1.61 -14.64 -9.31
CA ARG A 154 1.62 -15.54 -8.16
C ARG A 154 0.20 -16.00 -7.85
N THR A 155 -0.05 -17.29 -7.95
CA THR A 155 -1.31 -17.88 -7.50
C THR A 155 -1.33 -17.95 -5.96
N CYS A 156 -2.30 -17.28 -5.35
CA CYS A 156 -2.45 -17.17 -3.90
C CYS A 156 -3.72 -17.90 -3.44
N PRO A 157 -3.73 -18.57 -2.28
CA PRO A 157 -4.95 -19.19 -1.76
C PRO A 157 -6.01 -18.14 -1.44
N ARG A 158 -7.29 -18.46 -1.63
CA ARG A 158 -8.40 -17.62 -1.18
C ARG A 158 -8.87 -18.10 0.19
N ILE A 159 -8.35 -17.48 1.24
CA ILE A 159 -8.72 -17.78 2.62
C ILE A 159 -9.92 -16.94 3.03
N ARG A 160 -11.03 -17.60 3.37
CA ARG A 160 -12.29 -16.98 3.80
C ARG A 160 -12.24 -16.65 5.28
N ARG A 161 -13.01 -15.62 5.66
CA ARG A 161 -13.01 -15.09 7.04
C ARG A 161 -13.44 -16.11 8.11
N ASN A 162 -14.24 -17.11 7.74
CA ASN A 162 -14.71 -18.17 8.62
C ASN A 162 -13.73 -19.36 8.73
N GLU A 163 -12.69 -19.40 7.90
CA GLU A 163 -11.66 -20.45 7.95
C GLU A 163 -10.59 -20.14 9.00
N TYR A 164 -10.46 -18.88 9.42
CA TYR A 164 -9.55 -18.50 10.50
C TYR A 164 -10.07 -18.97 11.87
N ALA A 165 -9.27 -19.79 12.54
CA ALA A 165 -9.48 -20.19 13.93
C ALA A 165 -8.59 -19.37 14.89
N PRO A 166 -9.06 -19.08 16.12
CA PRO A 166 -8.21 -18.45 17.14
C PRO A 166 -6.94 -19.28 17.41
N LEU A 167 -5.81 -18.59 17.52
CA LEU A 167 -4.53 -19.19 17.87
C LEU A 167 -4.53 -19.60 19.35
N LYS A 168 -3.88 -20.73 19.64
CA LYS A 168 -3.62 -21.16 21.03
C LYS A 168 -2.64 -20.23 21.76
N SER A 169 -1.74 -19.59 21.01
CA SER A 169 -0.72 -18.65 21.50
C SER A 169 -0.48 -17.56 20.47
N THR A 170 -0.24 -16.33 20.92
CA THR A 170 0.19 -15.21 20.04
C THR A 170 1.67 -15.26 19.70
N ARG A 171 2.44 -16.08 20.42
CA ARG A 171 3.84 -16.40 20.16
C ARG A 171 3.90 -17.69 19.36
N LEU A 172 4.15 -17.57 18.07
CA LEU A 172 4.36 -18.70 17.18
C LEU A 172 5.85 -18.96 17.03
N THR A 173 6.23 -20.22 17.10
CA THR A 173 7.52 -20.67 16.56
C THR A 173 7.51 -20.57 15.03
N ILE A 174 8.71 -20.61 14.43
CA ILE A 174 8.84 -20.60 12.97
C ILE A 174 8.08 -21.79 12.37
N GLU A 175 8.22 -22.98 12.98
CA GLU A 175 7.58 -24.20 12.47
C GLU A 175 6.07 -24.15 12.58
N GLU A 176 5.51 -23.68 13.70
CA GLU A 176 4.05 -23.49 13.83
C GLU A 176 3.52 -22.49 12.80
N SER A 177 4.26 -21.40 12.54
CA SER A 177 3.83 -20.42 11.53
C SER A 177 3.82 -21.00 10.11
N LYS A 178 4.80 -21.86 9.79
CA LYS A 178 4.88 -22.58 8.51
C LYS A 178 3.76 -23.60 8.37
N GLU A 179 3.54 -24.39 9.41
CA GLU A 179 2.51 -25.42 9.41
C GLU A 179 1.11 -24.80 9.27
N LEU A 180 0.83 -23.70 9.98
CA LEU A 180 -0.43 -22.97 9.81
C LEU A 180 -0.57 -22.39 8.40
N ALA A 181 0.49 -21.79 7.85
CA ALA A 181 0.49 -21.28 6.48
C ALA A 181 0.21 -22.37 5.44
N LYS A 182 0.87 -23.52 5.59
CA LYS A 182 0.68 -24.69 4.75
C LYS A 182 -0.76 -25.21 4.86
N ASN A 183 -1.30 -25.36 6.06
CA ASN A 183 -2.68 -25.78 6.26
C ASN A 183 -3.68 -24.87 5.56
N TYR A 184 -3.53 -23.54 5.65
CA TYR A 184 -4.40 -22.61 4.91
C TYR A 184 -4.27 -22.73 3.39
N ARG A 185 -3.07 -23.00 2.87
CA ARG A 185 -2.86 -23.23 1.43
C ARG A 185 -3.53 -24.53 0.99
N ASP A 186 -3.28 -25.61 1.72
CA ASP A 186 -3.77 -26.96 1.40
C ASP A 186 -5.30 -27.07 1.54
N SER A 187 -5.91 -26.38 2.52
CA SER A 187 -7.36 -26.40 2.74
C SER A 187 -8.15 -25.48 1.81
N SER A 188 -7.47 -24.56 1.12
CA SER A 188 -8.13 -23.52 0.31
C SER A 188 -8.75 -24.12 -0.96
N LYS A 189 -10.08 -24.06 -1.07
CA LYS A 189 -10.84 -24.63 -2.21
C LYS A 189 -10.74 -23.82 -3.51
N SER A 190 -10.11 -22.65 -3.46
CA SER A 190 -9.99 -21.74 -4.60
C SER A 190 -8.78 -20.84 -4.43
N SER A 191 -8.28 -20.28 -5.53
CA SER A 191 -7.16 -19.35 -5.54
C SER A 191 -7.49 -18.11 -6.35
N HIS A 192 -6.67 -17.09 -6.20
CA HIS A 192 -6.65 -15.91 -7.06
C HIS A 192 -5.22 -15.68 -7.53
N ASP A 193 -5.07 -15.30 -8.79
CA ASP A 193 -3.79 -14.84 -9.29
C ASP A 193 -3.55 -13.39 -8.85
N PHE A 194 -2.35 -13.16 -8.37
CA PHE A 194 -1.83 -11.84 -8.06
C PHE A 194 -0.81 -11.45 -9.14
N HIS A 195 -1.15 -10.41 -9.90
CA HIS A 195 -0.39 -9.91 -11.02
C HIS A 195 0.49 -8.73 -10.57
N LEU A 196 1.77 -8.80 -10.94
CA LEU A 196 2.80 -7.80 -10.72
C LEU A 196 3.32 -7.29 -12.07
N ASP A 197 3.09 -6.00 -12.30
CA ASP A 197 3.48 -5.31 -13.52
C ASP A 197 4.63 -4.33 -13.22
N PHE A 198 5.84 -4.88 -13.05
CA PHE A 198 7.02 -4.14 -12.57
C PHE A 198 7.39 -2.91 -13.43
N ASP A 199 7.20 -2.98 -14.74
CA ASP A 199 7.63 -1.93 -15.66
C ASP A 199 6.48 -1.06 -16.17
N LEU A 200 5.23 -1.39 -15.80
CA LEU A 200 4.06 -0.69 -16.35
C LEU A 200 4.00 0.78 -15.94
N TRP A 201 4.59 1.11 -14.79
CA TRP A 201 4.74 2.50 -14.38
C TRP A 201 5.59 3.33 -15.35
N MET A 202 6.52 2.70 -16.08
CA MET A 202 7.40 3.40 -17.04
C MET A 202 6.60 3.94 -18.23
N SER A 203 5.51 3.28 -18.61
CA SER A 203 4.59 3.77 -19.63
C SER A 203 3.91 5.10 -19.24
N ALA A 204 3.80 5.42 -17.94
CA ALA A 204 3.29 6.72 -17.48
C ALA A 204 4.28 7.87 -17.71
N PHE A 205 5.51 7.54 -18.12
CA PHE A 205 6.59 8.47 -18.45
C PHE A 205 7.03 8.30 -19.91
N ASP A 206 6.17 7.74 -20.76
CA ASP A 206 6.43 7.50 -22.19
C ASP A 206 7.64 6.59 -22.48
N ILE A 207 8.06 5.78 -21.51
CA ILE A 207 9.16 4.83 -21.66
C ILE A 207 8.60 3.47 -22.09
N HIS A 208 8.78 3.15 -23.37
CA HIS A 208 8.29 1.91 -23.96
C HIS A 208 9.40 0.95 -24.39
N ASP A 209 10.60 1.48 -24.66
CA ASP A 209 11.75 0.72 -25.14
C ASP A 209 12.21 -0.35 -24.12
N PRO A 210 12.28 -1.64 -24.50
CA PRO A 210 12.68 -2.71 -23.59
C PRO A 210 14.10 -2.55 -23.00
N GLU A 211 15.06 -2.04 -23.78
CA GLU A 211 16.44 -1.87 -23.30
C GLU A 211 16.54 -0.74 -22.27
N GLU A 212 15.84 0.37 -22.50
CA GLU A 212 15.69 1.44 -21.53
C GLU A 212 15.01 0.95 -20.24
N LYS A 213 13.92 0.19 -20.34
CA LYS A 213 13.26 -0.42 -19.17
C LYS A 213 14.22 -1.28 -18.37
N GLN A 214 15.01 -2.13 -19.05
CA GLN A 214 16.01 -2.97 -18.40
C GLN A 214 17.09 -2.15 -17.70
N ARG A 215 17.60 -1.08 -18.34
CA ARG A 215 18.57 -0.16 -17.74
C ARG A 215 18.01 0.52 -16.49
N ILE A 216 16.76 0.98 -16.52
CA ILE A 216 16.10 1.58 -15.36
C ILE A 216 15.93 0.56 -14.23
N ASN A 217 15.51 -0.67 -14.53
CA ASN A 217 15.40 -1.73 -13.53
C ASN A 217 16.75 -2.04 -12.88
N GLN A 218 17.83 -2.07 -13.66
CA GLN A 218 19.18 -2.23 -13.14
C GLN A 218 19.58 -1.08 -12.20
N ARG A 219 19.27 0.17 -12.58
CA ARG A 219 19.49 1.34 -11.71
C ARG A 219 18.72 1.24 -10.39
N ILE A 220 17.49 0.71 -10.38
CA ILE A 220 16.74 0.46 -9.14
C ILE A 220 17.50 -0.53 -8.25
N VAL A 221 18.01 -1.63 -8.83
CA VAL A 221 18.75 -2.65 -8.08
C VAL A 221 20.03 -2.09 -7.48
N GLU A 222 20.78 -1.31 -8.25
CA GLU A 222 21.99 -0.62 -7.78
C GLU A 222 21.66 0.36 -6.65
N ARG A 223 20.61 1.18 -6.83
CA ARG A 223 20.19 2.16 -5.83
C ARG A 223 19.77 1.51 -4.52
N VAL A 224 19.12 0.34 -4.56
CA VAL A 224 18.80 -0.44 -3.35
C VAL A 224 20.07 -0.84 -2.61
N LYS A 225 21.08 -1.36 -3.32
CA LYS A 225 22.36 -1.78 -2.70
C LYS A 225 23.13 -0.62 -2.09
N GLU A 226 23.14 0.53 -2.77
CA GLU A 226 23.74 1.77 -2.26
C GLU A 226 23.10 2.19 -0.93
N LEU A 227 21.77 2.32 -0.92
CA LEU A 227 21.01 2.71 0.26
C LEU A 227 21.19 1.73 1.43
N GLU A 228 21.22 0.42 1.18
CA GLU A 228 21.55 -0.57 2.23
C GLU A 228 22.96 -0.37 2.80
N GLY A 229 23.92 -0.01 1.94
CA GLY A 229 25.28 0.36 2.34
C GLY A 229 25.31 1.62 3.23
N GLU A 230 24.57 2.66 2.85
CA GLU A 230 24.40 3.89 3.62
C GLU A 230 23.81 3.59 5.00
N TYR A 231 22.69 2.87 5.08
CA TYR A 231 22.06 2.52 6.35
C TYR A 231 22.93 1.61 7.22
N ARG A 232 23.68 0.68 6.62
CA ARG A 232 24.63 -0.17 7.36
C ARG A 232 25.74 0.67 7.98
N LYS A 233 26.28 1.64 7.25
CA LYS A 233 27.30 2.57 7.75
C LYS A 233 26.75 3.41 8.90
N GLU A 234 25.57 4.00 8.72
CA GLU A 234 24.90 4.80 9.76
C GLU A 234 24.64 4.00 11.03
N ARG A 235 24.13 2.75 10.91
CA ARG A 235 23.94 1.86 12.06
C ARG A 235 25.24 1.55 12.77
N LYS A 236 26.32 1.28 12.03
CA LYS A 236 27.64 0.98 12.59
C LYS A 236 28.20 2.18 13.37
N GLU A 237 28.09 3.39 12.81
CA GLU A 237 28.52 4.64 13.47
C GLU A 237 27.76 4.89 14.77
N LYS A 238 26.48 4.50 14.83
CA LYS A 238 25.62 4.61 16.03
C LYS A 238 25.73 3.42 16.99
N GLY A 239 26.54 2.39 16.68
CA GLY A 239 26.63 1.17 17.48
C GLY A 239 25.35 0.33 17.53
N LEU A 240 24.44 0.51 16.56
CA LEU A 240 23.15 -0.16 16.49
C LEU A 240 23.25 -1.48 15.73
N ARG A 241 22.39 -2.45 16.09
CA ARG A 241 22.23 -3.73 15.38
C ARG A 241 20.83 -3.84 14.80
N VAL A 242 20.69 -4.64 13.75
CA VAL A 242 19.38 -5.01 13.21
C VAL A 242 18.71 -6.06 14.09
N LYS A 243 17.37 -6.11 14.05
CA LYS A 243 16.59 -7.13 14.79
C LYS A 243 16.86 -8.54 14.27
N GLY A 244 16.97 -8.70 12.95
CA GLY A 244 17.27 -9.95 12.26
C GLY A 244 16.03 -10.81 11.99
N ALA A 245 16.03 -11.50 10.84
CA ALA A 245 14.91 -12.28 10.31
C ALA A 245 14.28 -13.25 11.32
N LYS A 246 15.10 -13.99 12.06
CA LYS A 246 14.63 -14.94 13.09
C LYS A 246 13.78 -14.24 14.16
N ASN A 247 14.26 -13.14 14.72
CA ASN A 247 13.55 -12.40 15.76
C ASN A 247 12.33 -11.65 15.22
N LEU A 248 12.37 -11.23 13.96
CA LEU A 248 11.22 -10.66 13.28
C LEU A 248 10.09 -11.70 13.17
N MET A 249 10.37 -12.90 12.66
CA MET A 249 9.38 -13.98 12.51
C MET A 249 8.75 -14.40 13.84
N LEU A 250 9.54 -14.41 14.92
CA LEU A 250 9.10 -14.79 16.28
C LEU A 250 8.38 -13.67 17.04
N THR A 251 8.15 -12.51 16.41
CA THR A 251 7.47 -11.39 17.07
C THR A 251 6.02 -11.76 17.39
N PRO A 252 5.55 -11.65 18.65
CA PRO A 252 4.17 -11.92 19.01
C PRO A 252 3.17 -11.01 18.27
N LEU A 253 2.05 -11.55 17.81
CA LEU A 253 1.03 -10.80 17.06
C LEU A 253 0.35 -9.68 17.88
N ASP A 254 0.41 -9.76 19.20
CA ASP A 254 -0.18 -8.81 20.14
C ASP A 254 0.85 -7.90 20.82
N THR A 255 2.08 -7.87 20.30
CA THR A 255 3.13 -6.99 20.85
C THR A 255 2.65 -5.53 20.82
N PRO A 256 2.67 -4.82 21.96
CA PRO A 256 2.21 -3.44 22.04
C PRO A 256 3.16 -2.51 21.28
N TYR A 257 2.59 -1.59 20.53
CA TYR A 257 3.32 -0.58 19.77
C TYR A 257 2.41 0.61 19.50
N VAL A 258 2.94 1.82 19.64
CA VAL A 258 2.24 3.06 19.29
C VAL A 258 3.02 3.75 18.17
N PRO A 259 2.52 3.75 16.93
CA PRO A 259 3.20 4.38 15.81
C PRO A 259 3.36 5.89 16.03
N LYS A 260 4.56 6.41 15.78
CA LYS A 260 4.78 7.86 15.68
C LYS A 260 4.23 8.35 14.35
N ARG A 261 3.17 9.15 14.38
CA ARG A 261 2.50 9.67 13.17
C ARG A 261 2.87 11.12 12.96
N THR A 262 3.94 11.34 12.21
CA THR A 262 4.42 12.68 11.85
C THR A 262 4.49 12.79 10.33
N GLY A 263 4.09 13.91 9.77
CA GLY A 263 4.23 14.16 8.34
C GLY A 263 3.07 14.97 7.77
N ARG A 264 3.38 15.79 6.77
CA ARG A 264 2.35 16.48 5.99
C ARG A 264 1.92 15.57 4.85
N LYS A 265 0.61 15.46 4.63
CA LYS A 265 0.09 14.82 3.43
C LYS A 265 0.55 15.60 2.20
N MET A 266 0.89 14.90 1.12
CA MET A 266 1.38 15.49 -0.12
C MET A 266 0.50 15.05 -1.28
N TRP A 267 0.29 15.94 -2.25
CA TRP A 267 -0.34 15.57 -3.53
C TRP A 267 0.65 14.90 -4.48
N CYS A 268 1.93 15.25 -4.41
CA CYS A 268 2.95 14.69 -5.26
C CYS A 268 4.29 14.50 -4.56
N ILE A 269 5.11 13.62 -5.14
CA ILE A 269 6.53 13.45 -4.87
C ILE A 269 7.26 13.95 -6.11
N CYS A 270 8.04 15.01 -5.92
CA CYS A 270 8.85 15.59 -6.97
C CYS A 270 10.00 16.41 -6.38
N ARG A 271 11.23 16.16 -6.85
CA ARG A 271 12.42 16.96 -6.50
C ARG A 271 12.51 18.26 -7.29
N ASP A 272 12.02 18.27 -8.53
CA ASP A 272 11.93 19.50 -9.34
C ASP A 272 10.90 20.46 -8.71
N ILE A 273 11.39 21.61 -8.26
CA ILE A 273 10.59 22.59 -7.52
C ILE A 273 9.52 23.22 -8.42
N GLU A 274 9.85 23.51 -9.67
CA GLU A 274 8.94 24.20 -10.59
C GLU A 274 7.86 23.25 -11.09
N LEU A 275 8.24 22.02 -11.48
CA LEU A 275 7.26 20.98 -11.82
C LEU A 275 6.33 20.68 -10.65
N ARG A 276 6.87 20.59 -9.42
CA ARG A 276 6.07 20.40 -8.21
C ARG A 276 5.07 21.54 -7.98
N LYS A 277 5.50 22.80 -8.13
CA LYS A 277 4.62 23.98 -7.99
C LYS A 277 3.53 23.99 -9.05
N ALA A 278 3.88 23.69 -10.30
CA ALA A 278 2.93 23.62 -11.42
C ALA A 278 1.86 22.55 -11.16
N PHE A 279 2.27 21.34 -10.78
CA PHE A 279 1.34 20.25 -10.46
C PHE A 279 0.41 20.60 -9.28
N ILE A 280 0.97 21.14 -8.19
CA ILE A 280 0.18 21.57 -7.03
C ILE A 280 -0.85 22.64 -7.42
N SER A 281 -0.47 23.57 -8.28
CA SER A 281 -1.36 24.64 -8.75
C SER A 281 -2.49 24.06 -9.61
N ALA A 282 -2.19 23.13 -10.52
CA ALA A 282 -3.19 22.42 -11.32
C ALA A 282 -4.17 21.62 -10.44
N VAL A 283 -3.66 20.91 -9.43
CA VAL A 283 -4.50 20.19 -8.46
C VAL A 283 -5.39 21.13 -7.66
N LYS A 284 -4.88 22.28 -7.21
CA LYS A 284 -5.70 23.28 -6.51
C LYS A 284 -6.83 23.81 -7.39
N ALA A 285 -6.54 24.12 -8.65
CA ALA A 285 -7.54 24.55 -9.60
C ALA A 285 -8.61 23.47 -9.83
N LEU A 286 -8.21 22.20 -9.95
CA LEU A 286 -9.14 21.08 -10.07
C LEU A 286 -10.05 20.94 -8.82
N VAL A 287 -9.47 21.02 -7.62
CA VAL A 287 -10.21 20.99 -6.36
C VAL A 287 -11.21 22.15 -6.27
N GLN A 288 -10.82 23.34 -6.73
CA GLN A 288 -11.70 24.51 -6.75
C GLN A 288 -12.91 24.29 -7.68
N LYS A 289 -12.68 23.77 -8.90
CA LYS A 289 -13.77 23.34 -9.79
C LYS A 289 -14.71 22.33 -9.12
N GLY A 290 -14.17 21.39 -8.35
CA GLY A 290 -14.98 20.40 -7.63
C GLY A 290 -15.92 21.05 -6.60
N LYS A 291 -15.46 22.10 -5.90
CA LYS A 291 -16.30 22.85 -4.97
C LYS A 291 -17.43 23.57 -5.68
N GLU A 292 -17.15 24.24 -6.80
CA GLU A 292 -18.14 24.95 -7.61
C GLU A 292 -19.24 24.00 -8.11
N VAL A 293 -18.87 22.79 -8.57
CA VAL A 293 -19.86 21.77 -8.95
C VAL A 293 -20.69 21.31 -7.74
N TYR A 294 -20.06 21.12 -6.58
CA TYR A 294 -20.79 20.72 -5.38
C TYR A 294 -21.78 21.78 -4.87
N GLU A 295 -21.44 23.06 -5.00
CA GLU A 295 -22.35 24.17 -4.70
C GLU A 295 -23.58 24.16 -5.64
N ARG A 296 -23.40 23.87 -6.93
CA ARG A 296 -24.52 23.69 -7.88
C ARG A 296 -25.39 22.49 -7.52
N TRP A 297 -24.77 21.37 -7.12
CA TRP A 297 -25.49 20.20 -6.64
C TRP A 297 -26.31 20.51 -5.37
N HIS A 298 -25.79 21.34 -4.47
CA HIS A 298 -26.54 21.83 -3.31
C HIS A 298 -27.74 22.69 -3.68
N ALA A 299 -27.67 23.40 -4.81
CA ALA A 299 -28.80 24.16 -5.38
C ALA A 299 -29.76 23.29 -6.21
N GLY A 300 -29.55 21.97 -6.28
CA GLY A 300 -30.40 21.02 -7.01
C GLY A 300 -30.05 20.86 -8.49
N ASP A 301 -29.01 21.53 -8.98
CA ASP A 301 -28.53 21.38 -10.35
C ASP A 301 -27.49 20.26 -10.46
N PHE A 302 -27.96 19.07 -10.84
CA PHE A 302 -27.13 17.88 -11.06
C PHE A 302 -26.72 17.70 -12.53
N SER A 303 -26.96 18.69 -13.40
CA SER A 303 -26.60 18.60 -14.82
C SER A 303 -25.08 18.62 -15.04
N VAL A 304 -24.32 19.16 -14.08
CA VAL A 304 -22.86 19.26 -14.19
C VAL A 304 -22.17 18.04 -13.60
N PRO A 305 -21.35 17.34 -14.38
CA PRO A 305 -20.58 16.22 -13.86
C PRO A 305 -19.48 16.71 -12.91
N TYR A 306 -19.20 15.92 -11.87
CA TYR A 306 -18.09 16.20 -10.97
C TYR A 306 -16.74 16.05 -11.70
N PRO A 307 -15.73 16.90 -11.43
CA PRO A 307 -14.48 16.87 -12.18
C PRO A 307 -13.76 15.52 -12.11
N LEU A 308 -13.30 15.04 -13.27
CA LEU A 308 -12.51 13.82 -13.37
C LEU A 308 -11.25 13.91 -12.51
N GLY A 309 -10.89 12.78 -11.88
CA GLY A 309 -9.72 12.67 -11.00
C GLY A 309 -9.98 13.06 -9.53
N LEU A 310 -11.13 13.67 -9.23
CA LEU A 310 -11.63 13.85 -7.87
C LEU A 310 -12.69 12.81 -7.53
N PHE A 311 -12.79 12.47 -6.25
CA PHE A 311 -13.91 11.68 -5.75
C PHE A 311 -15.09 12.60 -5.45
N PRO A 312 -16.28 12.35 -6.03
CA PRO A 312 -17.46 13.15 -5.70
C PRO A 312 -17.82 12.96 -4.22
N PRO A 313 -18.25 14.03 -3.53
CA PRO A 313 -18.82 13.92 -2.21
C PRO A 313 -20.15 13.13 -2.26
N SER A 314 -20.66 12.75 -1.10
CA SER A 314 -22.03 12.23 -1.01
C SER A 314 -23.00 13.25 -1.60
N MET A 315 -23.95 12.78 -2.41
CA MET A 315 -25.01 13.61 -2.93
C MET A 315 -25.71 14.33 -1.76
N PRO A 316 -25.89 15.65 -1.84
CA PRO A 316 -26.58 16.37 -0.78
C PRO A 316 -27.99 15.80 -0.62
N LYS A 317 -28.44 15.61 0.62
CA LYS A 317 -29.82 15.22 0.88
C LYS A 317 -30.72 16.32 0.32
N LEU A 318 -31.65 15.97 -0.56
CA LEU A 318 -32.69 16.90 -0.99
C LEU A 318 -33.48 17.30 0.26
N GLY A 319 -33.38 18.57 0.66
CA GLY A 319 -34.29 19.13 1.64
C GLY A 319 -35.60 19.46 0.93
N GLU A 320 -36.73 19.06 1.49
CA GLU A 320 -38.00 19.64 1.06
C GLU A 320 -37.97 21.15 1.35
N HIS A 321 -38.36 21.97 0.39
CA HIS A 321 -38.71 23.35 0.69
C HIS A 321 -39.98 23.31 1.56
N ILE A 322 -39.83 23.47 2.87
CA ILE A 322 -40.95 23.80 3.78
C ILE A 322 -41.32 25.26 3.50
N GLY A 323 -41.90 25.50 2.33
CA GLY A 323 -42.17 26.81 1.77
C GLY A 323 -43.29 26.76 0.74
N ALA A 324 -44.34 26.00 1.03
CA ALA A 324 -45.65 26.08 0.38
C ALA A 324 -46.73 25.31 1.19
N LEU A 325 -46.74 25.48 2.52
CA LEU A 325 -47.95 25.26 3.31
C LEU A 325 -48.37 26.65 3.81
N ALA A 326 -49.00 27.40 2.91
CA ALA A 326 -49.78 28.59 3.24
C ALA A 326 -51.26 28.19 3.19
#